data_AF-A0A9X1GIW9-F1
#
_entry.id   AF-A0A9X1GIW9-F1
#
_cell.length_a   1.000
_cell.length_b   1.000
_cell.length_c   1.000
_cell.angle_alpha   90.00
_cell.angle_beta   90.00
_cell.angle_gamma   90.00
#
_symmetry.space_group_name_H-M   'P 1'
#
loop_
_entity.id
_entity.type
_entity.pdbx_description
1 polymer ?
#
loop_
_entity_poly.entity_id
_entity_poly.type
_entity_poly.pdbx_seq_one_letter_code
_entity_poly.pdbx_strand_id
1 'polypeptide(L)' 'MQPQEIKEILKLLIEKAFTIDPNLAIRLNQINLWIKGVKPGSLMAKPFVMLFLQQIIRDADAWLKLKSLSSDLSSM' A
#
# COMPACT_ATOMS: atom_id res chain seq x y z
N MET A 1 -1.70 1.96 13.25
CA MET A 1 -2.58 2.41 12.17
C MET A 1 -3.97 1.86 12.41
N GLN A 2 -4.96 2.73 12.45
CA GLN A 2 -6.37 2.34 12.51
C GLN A 2 -6.83 1.79 11.15
N PRO A 3 -7.89 0.98 11.07
CA PRO A 3 -8.36 0.41 9.80
C PRO A 3 -8.75 1.46 8.76
N GLN A 4 -9.26 2.62 9.20
CA GLN A 4 -9.60 3.72 8.33
C GLN A 4 -8.34 4.35 7.71
N GLU A 5 -7.31 4.58 8.52
CA GLU A 5 -5.99 5.06 8.08
C GLU A 5 -5.35 4.11 7.07
N ILE A 6 -5.49 2.78 7.26
CA ILE A 6 -4.96 1.79 6.30
C ILE A 6 -5.57 1.98 4.92
N LYS A 7 -6.89 2.18 4.81
CA LYS A 7 -7.55 2.37 3.52
C LYS A 7 -7.09 3.65 2.82
N GLU A 8 -6.96 4.74 3.58
CA GLU A 8 -6.52 6.04 3.07
C GLU A 8 -5.07 5.96 2.58
N ILE A 9 -4.17 5.39 3.38
CA ILE A 9 -2.76 5.23 3.01
C ILE A 9 -2.62 4.30 1.80
N LEU A 10 -3.36 3.19 1.75
CA LEU A 10 -3.32 2.28 0.62
C LEU A 10 -3.75 2.97 -0.67
N LYS A 11 -4.78 3.85 -0.62
CA LYS A 11 -5.21 4.64 -1.77
C LYS A 11 -4.11 5.60 -2.25
N LEU A 12 -3.49 6.33 -1.33
CA LEU A 12 -2.38 7.24 -1.65
C LEU A 12 -1.19 6.49 -2.26
N LEU A 13 -0.85 5.31 -1.73
CA LEU A 13 0.23 4.49 -2.28
C LEU A 13 -0.10 3.94 -3.66
N ILE A 14 -1.35 3.59 -3.95
CA ILE A 14 -1.77 3.17 -5.30
C ILE A 14 -1.59 4.32 -6.29
N GLU A 15 -2.06 5.53 -5.95
CA GLU A 15 -1.94 6.72 -6.81
C GLU A 15 -0.46 7.04 -7.09
N LYS A 16 0.39 7.04 -6.05
CA LYS A 16 1.82 7.26 -6.18
C LYS A 16 2.53 6.14 -6.97
N ALA A 17 2.16 4.88 -6.74
CA ALA A 17 2.74 3.75 -7.44
C ALA A 17 2.36 3.76 -8.93
N PHE A 18 1.20 4.27 -9.31
CA PHE A 18 0.75 4.26 -10.70
C PHE A 18 1.74 4.98 -11.64
N THR A 19 2.45 6.00 -11.14
CA THR A 19 3.44 6.76 -11.90
C THR A 19 4.87 6.21 -11.78
N ILE A 20 5.21 5.55 -10.67
CA ILE A 20 6.59 5.11 -10.37
C ILE A 20 6.79 3.61 -10.67
N ASP A 21 5.84 2.77 -10.30
CA ASP A 21 5.87 1.32 -10.44
C ASP A 21 4.44 0.76 -10.63
N PRO A 22 3.95 0.72 -11.89
CA PRO A 22 2.57 0.28 -12.19
C PRO A 22 2.26 -1.14 -11.70
N ASN A 23 3.26 -2.02 -11.65
CA ASN A 23 3.07 -3.38 -11.14
C ASN A 23 2.78 -3.39 -9.64
N LEU A 24 3.48 -2.55 -8.87
CA LEU A 24 3.16 -2.35 -7.46
C LEU A 24 1.76 -1.73 -7.29
N ALA A 25 1.38 -0.77 -8.13
CA ALA A 25 0.04 -0.17 -8.08
C ALA A 25 -1.07 -1.22 -8.26
N ILE A 26 -0.91 -2.13 -9.23
CA ILE A 26 -1.85 -3.24 -9.47
C ILE A 26 -1.97 -4.14 -8.23
N ARG A 27 -0.85 -4.53 -7.62
CA ARG A 27 -0.83 -5.39 -6.43
C ARG A 27 -1.51 -4.71 -5.23
N LEU A 28 -1.19 -3.44 -4.97
CA LEU A 28 -1.82 -2.67 -3.90
C LEU A 28 -3.34 -2.51 -4.13
N ASN A 29 -3.76 -2.33 -5.39
CA ASN A 29 -5.18 -2.26 -5.72
C ASN A 29 -5.91 -3.61 -5.50
N GLN A 30 -5.27 -4.75 -5.81
CA GLN A 30 -5.83 -6.07 -5.49
C GLN A 30 -6.04 -6.24 -3.98
N ILE A 31 -5.08 -5.80 -3.16
CA ILE A 31 -5.20 -5.80 -1.70
C ILE A 31 -6.35 -4.89 -1.26
N ASN A 32 -6.49 -3.70 -1.85
CA ASN A 32 -7.59 -2.78 -1.55
C ASN A 32 -8.96 -3.40 -1.84
N LEU A 33 -9.11 -4.05 -2.99
CA LEU A 33 -10.34 -4.75 -3.37
C LEU A 33 -10.65 -5.92 -2.43
N TRP A 34 -9.61 -6.68 -2.04
CA TRP A 34 -9.76 -7.74 -1.05
C TRP A 34 -10.27 -7.19 0.29
N ILE A 35 -9.68 -6.11 0.81
CA ILE A 35 -10.13 -5.45 2.05
C ILE A 35 -11.59 -4.99 1.93
N LYS A 36 -12.00 -4.43 0.78
CA LYS A 36 -13.40 -4.01 0.53
C LYS A 36 -14.38 -5.18 0.55
N GLY A 37 -13.95 -6.37 0.11
CA GLY A 37 -14.75 -7.59 0.16
C GLY A 37 -14.85 -8.22 1.55
N VAL A 38 -13.99 -7.83 2.50
CA VAL A 38 -14.03 -8.34 3.88
C VAL A 38 -15.15 -7.65 4.67
N LYS A 39 -15.94 -8.45 5.41
CA LYS A 39 -17.02 -7.94 6.28
C LYS A 39 -16.50 -6.86 7.24
N PRO A 40 -17.25 -5.76 7.45
CA PRO A 40 -16.91 -4.74 8.44
C PRO A 40 -16.60 -5.37 9.81
N GLY A 41 -15.53 -4.92 10.47
CA GLY A 41 -15.08 -5.45 11.76
C GLY A 41 -14.29 -6.77 11.72
N SER A 42 -14.39 -7.57 10.65
CA SER A 42 -13.64 -8.84 10.52
C SER A 42 -12.13 -8.62 10.40
N LEU A 43 -11.72 -7.51 9.79
CA LEU A 43 -10.30 -7.13 9.70
C LEU A 43 -9.71 -6.82 11.09
N MET A 44 -10.51 -6.19 11.98
CA MET A 44 -10.08 -5.85 13.34
C MET A 44 -10.00 -7.10 14.25
N ALA A 45 -10.84 -8.10 13.98
CA ALA A 45 -10.81 -9.39 14.68
C ALA A 45 -9.60 -10.26 14.31
N LYS A 46 -8.76 -9.85 13.34
CA LYS A 46 -7.63 -10.63 12.82
C LYS A 46 -6.32 -9.84 12.97
N PRO A 47 -5.67 -9.87 14.15
CA PRO A 47 -4.49 -9.05 14.44
C PRO A 47 -3.33 -9.30 13.47
N PHE A 48 -3.10 -10.55 13.06
CA PHE A 48 -2.03 -10.88 12.10
C PHE A 48 -2.29 -10.31 10.70
N VAL A 49 -3.55 -10.26 10.26
CA VAL A 49 -3.92 -9.61 9.00
C VAL A 49 -3.66 -8.12 9.09
N MET A 50 -3.98 -7.50 10.22
CA MET A 50 -3.73 -6.08 10.44
C MET A 50 -2.23 -5.76 10.41
N LEU A 51 -1.41 -6.56 11.10
CA LEU A 51 0.05 -6.40 11.09
C LEU A 51 0.64 -6.62 9.71
N PHE A 52 0.15 -7.63 8.97
CA PHE A 52 0.56 -7.88 7.60
C PHE A 52 0.25 -6.68 6.68
N LEU A 53 -0.95 -6.11 6.76
CA LEU A 53 -1.32 -4.93 5.97
C LEU A 53 -0.45 -3.71 6.31
N GLN A 54 -0.14 -3.51 7.59
CA GLN A 54 0.76 -2.45 8.03
C GLN A 54 2.18 -2.65 7.47
N GLN A 55 2.69 -3.89 7.47
CA GLN A 55 4.00 -4.19 6.91
C GLN A 55 4.03 -3.94 5.39
N ILE A 56 3.03 -4.41 4.64
CA ILE A 56 2.92 -4.17 3.20
C ILE A 56 2.89 -2.68 2.87
N ILE A 57 2.14 -1.88 3.65
CA ILE A 57 2.09 -0.43 3.48
C ILE A 57 3.48 0.19 3.67
N ARG A 58 4.20 -0.20 4.72
CA ARG A 58 5.55 0.32 5.01
C ARG A 58 6.55 -0.06 3.92
N ASP A 59 6.52 -1.31 3.48
CA ASP A 59 7.43 -1.82 2.46
C ASP A 59 7.18 -1.13 1.11
N ALA A 60 5.91 -0.95 0.74
CA ALA A 60 5.53 -0.24 -0.49
C ALA A 60 5.97 1.23 -0.46
N ASP A 61 5.77 1.94 0.66
CA ASP A 61 6.22 3.32 0.79
C ASP A 61 7.75 3.44 0.71
N ALA A 62 8.48 2.56 1.40
CA ALA A 62 9.94 2.51 1.35
C ALA A 62 10.45 2.22 -0.07
N TRP A 63 9.83 1.26 -0.78
CA TRP A 63 10.17 0.93 -2.16
C TRP A 63 9.94 2.11 -3.11
N LEU A 64 8.78 2.77 -3.02
CA LEU A 64 8.47 3.91 -3.86
C LEU A 64 9.43 5.08 -3.61
N LYS A 65 9.79 5.35 -2.34
CA LYS A 65 10.81 6.34 -1.99
C LYS A 65 12.18 5.99 -2.60
N LEU A 66 12.60 4.74 -2.50
CA LEU A 66 13.86 4.27 -3.08
C LEU A 66 13.86 4.42 -4.61
N LYS A 67 12.76 4.07 -5.27
CA LYS A 67 12.60 4.20 -6.73
C LYS A 67 12.64 5.65 -7.18
N SER A 68 11.96 6.56 -6.50
CA SER A 68 12.01 8.00 -6.80
C SER A 68 13.44 8.56 -6.69
N LEU A 69 14.20 8.17 -5.66
CA LEU A 69 15.59 8.61 -5.53
C LEU A 69 16.46 8.07 -6.68
N SER A 70 16.23 6.83 -7.12
CA SER A 70 16.98 6.25 -8.25
C SER A 70 16.66 6.90 -9.60
N SER A 71 15.42 7.34 -9.81
CA SER A 71 15.06 8.08 -11.03
C SER A 71 15.70 9.45 -11.06
N ASP A 72 15.75 10.15 -9.92
CA ASP A 72 16.39 11.47 -9.82
C ASP A 72 17.88 11.38 -10.14
N LEU A 73 18.58 10.39 -9.56
CA LEU A 73 20.01 10.17 -9.78
C LEU A 73 20.35 9.79 -11.24
N SER A 74 19.43 9.16 -11.97
CA SER A 74 19.64 8.76 -13.37
C SER A 74 19.35 9.89 -14.37
N SER A 75 18.82 11.02 -13.90
CA SER A 75 18.49 12.20 -14.70
C SER A 75 19.46 13.37 -14.53
N MET A 76 20.45 13.21 -13.65
CA MET A 76 21.62 14.10 -13.49
C MET A 76 22.77 13.62 -14.36
#